data_AF-K9QLK1-F1
#
_entry.id   AF-K9QLK1-F1
#
_cell.length_a   1.000
_cell.length_b   1.000
_cell.length_c   1.000
_cell.angle_alpha   90.00
_cell.angle_beta   90.00
_cell.angle_gamma   90.00
#
_symmetry.space_group_name_H-M   'P 1'
#
loop_
_entity.id
_entity.type
_entity.pdbx_description
1 polymer ?
#
loop_
_entity_poly.entity_id
_entity_poly.type
_entity_poly.pdbx_seq_one_letter_code
_entity_poly.pdbx_strand_id
1 'polypeptide(L)'
;MPLNIFIDYKLINDLQWHTVEMSPEEYFDTSLLEKDEKLIWNSIPEYNHAIEYLDIDLCLLSNTRTRIRIQDSEFLITLTITTTFWNNGQNLIIERIDNALDETKSVMIIQTKLQEDPTVWEIMRFKKKSDVLELEFHTFIRENEDGSQTEKKIFPKEI
;
A
#
# COMPACT_ATOMS: atom_id res chain seq x y z
N MET A 1 23.52 1.84 6.97
CA MET A 1 22.99 2.02 5.61
C MET A 1 22.17 3.29 5.58
N PRO A 2 22.06 4.00 4.44
CA PRO A 2 21.27 5.23 4.38
C PRO A 2 19.77 4.98 4.53
N LEU A 3 19.31 3.76 4.22
CA LEU A 3 17.93 3.30 4.30
C LEU A 3 17.70 2.42 5.54
N ASN A 4 16.64 2.73 6.29
CA ASN A 4 16.09 1.86 7.33
C ASN A 4 14.63 1.56 7.00
N ILE A 5 14.25 0.29 7.03
CA ILE A 5 12.91 -0.19 6.69
C ILE A 5 12.31 -0.93 7.88
N PHE A 6 11.08 -0.60 8.20
CA PHE A 6 10.34 -1.22 9.29
C PHE A 6 8.94 -1.59 8.83
N ILE A 7 8.47 -2.76 9.22
CA ILE A 7 7.08 -3.17 9.11
C ILE A 7 6.51 -3.27 10.51
N ASP A 8 5.56 -2.40 10.83
CA ASP A 8 4.78 -2.51 12.04
C ASP A 8 3.45 -3.22 11.73
N TYR A 9 3.00 -4.08 12.63
CA TYR A 9 1.68 -4.68 12.53
C TYR A 9 1.01 -4.79 13.91
N LYS A 10 -0.32 -4.80 13.91
CA LYS A 10 -1.12 -4.97 15.12
C LYS A 10 -2.20 -6.01 14.90
N LEU A 11 -2.15 -7.10 15.67
CA LEU A 11 -3.14 -8.16 15.65
C LEU A 11 -4.36 -7.78 16.51
N ILE A 12 -5.49 -8.46 16.27
CA ILE A 12 -6.79 -8.15 16.88
C ILE A 12 -6.79 -8.16 18.41
N ASN A 13 -6.03 -9.07 19.03
CA ASN A 13 -5.98 -9.24 20.48
C ASN A 13 -4.78 -8.54 21.12
N ASP A 14 -3.94 -7.90 20.31
CA ASP A 14 -2.77 -7.21 20.81
C ASP A 14 -3.09 -5.76 21.11
N LEU A 15 -2.70 -5.34 22.32
CA LEU A 15 -2.78 -3.94 22.70
C LEU A 15 -1.66 -3.12 22.06
N GLN A 16 -0.56 -3.77 21.66
CA GLN A 16 0.67 -3.15 21.19
C GLN A 16 0.92 -3.43 19.71
N TRP A 17 1.71 -2.55 19.09
CA TRP A 17 2.27 -2.81 17.76
C TRP A 17 3.51 -3.69 17.90
N HIS A 18 3.63 -4.64 16.99
CA HIS A 18 4.87 -5.36 16.74
C HIS A 18 5.63 -4.65 15.63
N THR A 19 6.95 -4.73 15.66
CA THR A 19 7.83 -4.12 14.66
C THR A 19 8.84 -5.15 14.19
N VAL A 20 8.95 -5.32 12.88
CA VAL A 20 10.00 -6.06 12.19
C VAL A 20 10.88 -5.04 11.49
N GLU A 21 12.18 -5.09 11.75
CA GLU A 21 13.18 -4.36 10.98
C GLU A 21 13.63 -5.23 9.81
N MET A 22 13.74 -4.65 8.62
CA MET A 22 14.12 -5.35 7.39
C MET A 22 15.30 -4.64 6.72
N SER A 23 16.16 -5.42 6.07
CA SER A 23 17.18 -4.85 5.20
C SER A 23 16.55 -4.35 3.88
N PRO A 24 17.17 -3.36 3.20
CA PRO A 24 16.72 -2.94 1.87
C PRO A 24 16.60 -4.08 0.86
N GLU A 25 17.51 -5.05 0.91
CA GLU A 25 17.55 -6.21 0.03
C GLU A 25 16.44 -7.24 0.30
N GLU A 26 15.87 -7.25 1.51
CA GLU A 26 14.72 -8.10 1.86
C GLU A 26 13.39 -7.46 1.45
N TYR A 27 13.35 -6.14 1.29
CA TYR A 27 12.13 -5.40 1.00
C TYR A 27 11.96 -5.05 -0.49
N PHE A 28 13.05 -4.68 -1.17
CA PHE A 28 13.01 -4.26 -2.58
C PHE A 28 13.31 -5.40 -3.53
N ASP A 29 12.67 -5.37 -4.71
CA ASP A 29 12.97 -6.29 -5.80
C ASP A 29 14.34 -5.96 -6.40
N THR A 30 15.34 -6.75 -6.00
CA THR A 30 16.72 -6.59 -6.47
C THR A 30 16.96 -7.19 -7.86
N SER A 31 16.01 -7.99 -8.38
CA SER A 31 16.13 -8.60 -9.71
C SER A 31 15.99 -7.59 -10.84
N LEU A 32 15.37 -6.45 -10.55
CA LEU A 32 15.16 -5.33 -11.47
C LEU A 32 16.27 -4.29 -11.45
N LEU A 33 17.24 -4.41 -10.54
CA LEU A 33 18.34 -3.44 -10.42
C LEU A 33 19.33 -3.58 -11.58
N GLU A 34 19.63 -2.45 -12.20
CA GLU A 34 20.74 -2.40 -13.15
C GLU A 34 22.09 -2.56 -12.42
N LYS A 35 23.11 -2.97 -13.17
CA LYS A 35 24.46 -3.08 -12.63
C LYS A 35 24.92 -1.70 -12.14
N ASP A 36 25.31 -1.64 -10.87
CA ASP A 36 25.75 -0.44 -10.14
C ASP A 36 24.61 0.53 -9.71
N GLU A 37 23.35 0.18 -9.96
CA GLU A 37 22.21 0.91 -9.40
C GLU A 37 22.13 0.68 -7.88
N LYS A 38 21.86 1.75 -7.13
CA LYS A 38 21.70 1.69 -5.68
C LYS A 38 20.23 1.72 -5.31
N LEU A 39 19.86 0.91 -4.32
CA LEU A 39 18.55 1.02 -3.68
C LEU A 39 18.37 2.40 -3.05
N ILE A 40 17.22 3.00 -3.33
CA ILE A 40 16.77 4.28 -2.79
C ILE A 40 15.33 4.12 -2.27
N TRP A 41 14.84 5.08 -1.49
CA TRP A 41 13.54 4.97 -0.80
C TRP A 41 12.33 4.69 -1.70
N ASN A 42 12.41 5.01 -3.00
CA ASN A 42 11.36 4.80 -4.00
C ASN A 42 11.68 3.69 -5.01
N SER A 43 12.66 2.84 -4.72
CA SER A 43 12.86 1.59 -5.46
C SER A 43 11.61 0.70 -5.40
N ILE A 44 11.50 -0.24 -6.34
CA ILE A 44 10.31 -1.11 -6.48
C ILE A 44 10.31 -2.13 -5.34
N PRO A 45 9.25 -2.21 -4.51
CA PRO A 45 9.14 -3.22 -3.48
C PRO A 45 8.92 -4.61 -4.10
N GLU A 46 9.40 -5.67 -3.45
CA GLU A 46 9.17 -7.07 -3.87
C GLU A 46 7.67 -7.41 -3.84
N TYR A 47 6.99 -6.98 -2.77
CA TYR A 47 5.55 -7.12 -2.57
C TYR A 47 4.86 -5.78 -2.29
N ASN A 48 3.60 -5.66 -2.71
CA ASN A 48 2.84 -4.40 -2.60
C ASN A 48 2.30 -4.15 -1.19
N HIS A 49 2.00 -5.20 -0.44
CA HIS A 49 1.38 -5.13 0.87
C HIS A 49 2.33 -5.63 1.95
N ALA A 50 2.35 -4.91 3.07
CA ALA A 50 3.18 -5.25 4.22
C ALA A 50 2.99 -6.70 4.72
N ILE A 51 1.76 -7.23 4.63
CA ILE A 51 1.45 -8.59 5.08
C ILE A 51 2.19 -9.66 4.28
N GLU A 52 2.54 -9.40 3.03
CA GLU A 52 3.23 -10.37 2.17
C GLU A 52 4.67 -10.64 2.64
N TYR A 53 5.26 -9.68 3.37
CA TYR A 53 6.55 -9.83 4.04
C TYR A 53 6.45 -10.48 5.42
N LEU A 54 5.24 -10.58 5.97
CA LEU A 54 5.00 -11.07 7.31
C LEU A 54 4.50 -12.51 7.23
N ASP A 55 5.13 -13.43 7.98
CA ASP A 55 4.65 -14.80 8.13
C ASP A 55 3.47 -14.87 9.13
N ILE A 56 2.36 -14.22 8.76
CA ILE A 56 1.15 -14.10 9.57
C ILE A 56 -0.01 -14.77 8.84
N ASP A 57 -0.79 -15.55 9.58
CA ASP A 57 -2.01 -16.18 9.06
C ASP A 57 -3.00 -15.12 8.54
N LEU A 58 -3.35 -15.25 7.25
CA LEU A 58 -4.31 -14.39 6.56
C LEU A 58 -5.68 -14.34 7.26
N CYS A 59 -6.05 -15.36 8.04
CA CYS A 59 -7.29 -15.38 8.81
C CYS A 59 -7.36 -14.26 9.86
N LEU A 60 -6.21 -13.67 10.22
CA LEU A 60 -6.12 -12.53 11.15
C LEU A 60 -6.24 -11.17 10.45
N LEU A 61 -6.28 -11.13 9.11
CA LEU A 61 -6.25 -9.90 8.32
C LEU A 61 -7.45 -8.99 8.55
N SER A 62 -8.66 -9.52 8.77
CA SER A 62 -9.91 -8.73 8.88
C SER A 62 -9.85 -7.62 9.93
N ASN A 63 -8.91 -7.71 10.85
CA ASN A 63 -8.77 -6.80 11.98
C ASN A 63 -7.30 -6.42 12.23
N THR A 64 -6.45 -6.56 11.20
CA THR A 64 -5.04 -6.18 11.28
C THR A 64 -4.84 -4.81 10.63
N ARG A 65 -3.98 -3.99 11.24
CA ARG A 65 -3.43 -2.79 10.62
C ARG A 65 -1.94 -3.02 10.46
N THR A 66 -1.43 -2.73 9.27
CA THR A 66 0.01 -2.79 8.97
C THR A 66 0.53 -1.42 8.59
N ARG A 67 1.83 -1.20 8.80
CA ARG A 67 2.49 0.05 8.48
C ARG A 67 3.94 -0.21 8.05
N ILE A 68 4.25 0.07 6.80
CA ILE A 68 5.64 0.15 6.31
C ILE A 68 6.16 1.55 6.61
N ARG A 69 7.39 1.65 7.15
CA ARG A 69 8.13 2.89 7.34
C ARG A 69 9.49 2.74 6.67
N ILE A 70 9.78 3.62 5.71
CA ILE A 70 11.10 3.72 5.07
C ILE A 70 11.69 5.08 5.45
N GLN A 71 12.89 5.06 6.01
CA GLN A 71 13.63 6.27 6.35
C GLN A 71 14.90 6.30 5.51
N ASP A 72 15.06 7.38 4.75
CA ASP A 72 16.23 7.61 3.92
C ASP A 72 16.98 8.84 4.41
N SER A 73 18.12 8.58 5.03
CA SER A 73 18.98 9.62 5.60
C SER A 73 19.79 10.37 4.55
N GLU A 74 19.95 9.84 3.34
CA GLU A 74 20.66 10.50 2.25
C GLU A 74 19.77 11.58 1.63
N PHE A 75 18.49 11.25 1.39
CA PHE A 75 17.52 12.18 0.81
C PHE A 75 16.71 12.96 1.87
N LEU A 76 16.88 12.65 3.15
CA LEU A 76 16.12 13.23 4.27
C LEU A 76 14.60 13.04 4.08
N ILE A 77 14.21 11.83 3.65
CA ILE A 77 12.83 11.46 3.36
C ILE A 77 12.36 10.39 4.34
N THR A 78 11.10 10.49 4.76
CA THR A 78 10.38 9.40 5.44
C THR A 78 9.11 9.06 4.67
N LEU A 79 9.03 7.82 4.21
CA LEU A 79 7.84 7.24 3.60
C LEU A 79 7.11 6.40 4.65
N THR A 80 5.80 6.56 4.74
CA THR A 80 4.93 5.71 5.55
C THR A 80 3.78 5.21 4.70
N ILE A 81 3.59 3.90 4.63
CA ILE A 81 2.46 3.26 3.96
C ILE A 81 1.69 2.48 5.02
N THR A 82 0.47 2.91 5.32
CA THR A 82 -0.40 2.26 6.30
C THR A 82 -1.52 1.55 5.58
N THR A 83 -1.73 0.26 5.87
CA THR A 83 -2.86 -0.49 5.34
C THR A 83 -3.79 -0.90 6.48
N THR A 84 -5.08 -0.58 6.32
CA THR A 84 -6.14 -1.01 7.24
C THR A 84 -7.05 -1.96 6.49
N PHE A 85 -7.21 -3.17 7.02
CA PHE A 85 -8.01 -4.21 6.42
C PHE A 85 -9.35 -4.37 7.16
N TRP A 86 -10.40 -4.73 6.42
CA TRP A 86 -11.66 -5.23 6.98
C TRP A 86 -12.27 -6.27 6.05
N ASN A 87 -13.39 -6.86 6.47
CA ASN A 87 -14.09 -7.89 5.69
C ASN A 87 -13.14 -9.05 5.27
N ASN A 88 -12.43 -9.64 6.23
CA ASN A 88 -11.50 -10.74 5.99
C ASN A 88 -10.37 -10.42 5.00
N GLY A 89 -9.87 -9.18 5.07
CA GLY A 89 -8.80 -8.71 4.19
C GLY A 89 -9.25 -8.41 2.76
N GLN A 90 -10.53 -8.68 2.44
CA GLN A 90 -11.08 -8.39 1.13
C GLN A 90 -11.34 -6.90 0.93
N ASN A 91 -11.35 -6.08 1.97
CA ASN A 91 -11.46 -4.65 1.82
C ASN A 91 -10.27 -3.98 2.52
N LEU A 92 -9.76 -2.91 1.91
CA LEU A 92 -8.58 -2.22 2.41
C LEU A 92 -8.58 -0.72 2.12
N ILE A 93 -7.92 0.01 3.01
CA ILE A 93 -7.52 1.40 2.83
C ILE A 93 -6.00 1.42 2.93
N ILE A 94 -5.34 1.99 1.92
CA ILE A 94 -3.91 2.27 1.90
C ILE A 94 -3.72 3.78 2.00
N GLU A 95 -3.02 4.22 3.04
CA GLU A 95 -2.61 5.60 3.23
C GLU A 95 -1.10 5.69 3.05
N ARG A 96 -0.65 6.37 2.01
CA ARG A 96 0.75 6.67 1.77
C ARG A 96 1.04 8.12 2.10
N ILE A 97 2.05 8.36 2.92
CA ILE A 97 2.55 9.69 3.27
C ILE A 97 4.05 9.73 3.00
N ASP A 98 4.45 10.64 2.12
CA ASP A 98 5.85 10.90 1.79
C ASP A 98 6.20 12.25 2.42
N ASN A 99 7.05 12.22 3.45
CA ASN A 99 7.54 13.43 4.12
C ASN A 99 8.97 13.71 3.65
N ALA A 100 9.15 14.83 2.95
CA ALA A 100 10.46 15.40 2.61
C ALA A 100 10.61 16.76 3.32
N LEU A 101 11.81 17.35 3.27
CA LEU A 101 12.13 18.62 3.93
C LEU A 101 11.11 19.75 3.67
N ASP A 102 10.66 19.91 2.43
CA ASP A 102 9.82 21.04 2.01
C ASP A 102 8.42 20.64 1.53
N GLU A 103 8.12 19.34 1.48
CA GLU A 103 6.87 18.84 0.90
C GLU A 103 6.39 17.57 1.62
N THR A 104 5.11 17.55 1.97
CA THR A 104 4.40 16.34 2.37
C THR A 104 3.40 15.96 1.29
N LYS A 105 3.58 14.78 0.69
CA LYS A 105 2.59 14.18 -0.22
C LYS A 105 1.79 13.14 0.52
N SER A 106 0.48 13.11 0.27
CA SER A 106 -0.38 12.08 0.83
C SER A 106 -1.34 11.55 -0.24
N VAL A 107 -1.40 10.23 -0.33
CA VAL A 107 -2.29 9.48 -1.20
C VAL A 107 -3.09 8.51 -0.35
N MET A 108 -4.39 8.40 -0.63
CA MET A 108 -5.25 7.39 -0.03
C MET A 108 -5.88 6.56 -1.13
N ILE A 109 -5.79 5.24 -1.05
CA ILE A 109 -6.45 4.30 -1.95
C ILE A 109 -7.42 3.48 -1.11
N ILE A 110 -8.67 3.40 -1.56
CA ILE A 110 -9.71 2.58 -0.95
C ILE A 110 -10.08 1.51 -1.97
N GLN A 111 -10.03 0.25 -1.56
CA GLN A 111 -10.46 -0.88 -2.35
C GLN A 111 -11.49 -1.69 -1.56
N THR A 112 -12.67 -1.85 -2.15
CA THR A 112 -13.79 -2.56 -1.52
C THR A 112 -14.34 -3.60 -2.47
N LYS A 113 -14.50 -4.83 -1.98
CA LYS A 113 -15.25 -5.88 -2.67
C LYS A 113 -16.74 -5.64 -2.47
N LEU A 114 -17.46 -5.45 -3.57
CA LEU A 114 -18.91 -5.18 -3.58
C LEU A 114 -19.74 -6.43 -3.82
N GLN A 115 -19.19 -7.39 -4.56
CA GLN A 115 -19.89 -8.61 -4.97
C GLN A 115 -18.89 -9.76 -5.12
N GLU A 116 -19.34 -10.99 -4.84
CA GLU A 116 -18.56 -12.23 -4.95
C GLU A 116 -18.74 -12.95 -6.29
N ASP A 117 -19.97 -12.98 -6.83
CA ASP A 117 -20.27 -13.70 -8.07
C ASP A 117 -21.20 -12.86 -8.97
N PRO A 118 -20.70 -12.27 -10.08
CA PRO A 118 -19.27 -12.14 -10.40
C PRO A 118 -18.54 -11.29 -9.35
N THR A 119 -17.23 -11.50 -9.20
CA THR A 119 -16.42 -10.63 -8.34
C THR A 119 -16.45 -9.19 -8.87
N VAL A 120 -16.84 -8.24 -8.03
CA VAL A 120 -16.79 -6.80 -8.34
C VAL A 120 -16.05 -6.05 -7.25
N TRP A 121 -15.08 -5.26 -7.68
CA TRP A 121 -14.27 -4.38 -6.86
C TRP A 121 -14.60 -2.92 -7.17
N GLU A 122 -14.67 -2.09 -6.15
CA GLU A 122 -14.65 -0.64 -6.27
C GLU A 122 -13.31 -0.12 -5.78
N ILE A 123 -12.65 0.71 -6.58
CA ILE A 123 -11.37 1.31 -6.25
C ILE A 123 -11.49 2.83 -6.39
N MET A 124 -11.11 3.54 -5.33
CA MET A 124 -11.01 4.99 -5.30
C MET A 124 -9.60 5.40 -4.87
N ARG A 125 -9.03 6.40 -5.54
CA ARG A 125 -7.76 7.03 -5.17
C ARG A 125 -7.97 8.50 -4.94
N PHE A 126 -7.46 8.98 -3.83
CA PHE A 126 -7.47 10.38 -3.43
C PHE A 126 -6.03 10.86 -3.27
N LYS A 127 -5.81 12.14 -3.55
CA LYS A 127 -4.60 12.86 -3.22
C LYS A 127 -4.94 14.03 -2.33
N LYS A 128 -4.11 14.27 -1.31
CA LYS A 128 -4.25 15.45 -0.46
C LYS A 128 -3.59 16.66 -1.15
N LYS A 129 -4.33 17.75 -1.30
CA LYS A 129 -3.86 19.04 -1.81
C LYS A 129 -4.40 20.15 -0.92
N SER A 130 -3.51 20.96 -0.34
CA SER A 130 -3.88 22.08 0.54
C SER A 130 -4.91 21.71 1.60
N ASP A 131 -4.67 20.59 2.29
CA ASP A 131 -5.54 20.02 3.33
C ASP A 131 -6.90 19.44 2.90
N VAL A 132 -7.19 19.42 1.60
CA VAL A 132 -8.39 18.78 1.04
C VAL A 132 -8.02 17.48 0.34
N LEU A 133 -8.82 16.44 0.51
CA LEU A 133 -8.72 15.22 -0.30
C LEU A 133 -9.43 15.45 -1.64
N GLU A 134 -8.68 15.41 -2.72
CA GLU A 134 -9.19 15.45 -4.09
C GLU A 134 -9.25 14.03 -4.64
N LEU A 135 -10.40 13.65 -5.22
CA LEU A 135 -10.55 12.39 -5.94
C LEU A 135 -9.70 12.45 -7.22
N GLU A 136 -8.77 11.52 -7.39
CA GLU A 136 -7.95 11.38 -8.59
C GLU A 136 -8.48 10.31 -9.53
N PHE A 137 -9.06 9.23 -8.96
CA PHE A 137 -9.49 8.07 -9.72
C PHE A 137 -10.62 7.34 -9.01
N HIS A 138 -11.63 6.89 -9.76
CA HIS A 138 -12.72 6.06 -9.26
C HIS A 138 -13.13 5.08 -10.36
N THR A 139 -13.09 3.79 -10.06
CA THR A 139 -13.40 2.73 -11.03
C THR A 139 -14.09 1.54 -10.37
N PHE A 140 -14.76 0.74 -11.18
CA PHE A 140 -15.19 -0.60 -10.84
C PHE A 140 -14.44 -1.62 -11.68
N ILE A 141 -13.88 -2.66 -11.05
CA ILE A 141 -13.28 -3.80 -11.74
C ILE A 141 -14.18 -5.00 -11.55
N ARG A 142 -14.60 -5.62 -12.65
CA ARG A 142 -15.36 -6.88 -12.65
C ARG A 142 -14.49 -8.00 -13.20
N GLU A 143 -14.42 -9.10 -12.47
CA GLU A 143 -13.82 -10.34 -12.97
C GLU A 143 -14.87 -11.11 -13.78
N ASN A 144 -14.48 -11.54 -14.97
CA ASN A 144 -15.29 -12.34 -15.86
C ASN A 144 -15.01 -13.83 -15.64
N GLU A 145 -15.95 -14.69 -16.06
CA GLU A 145 -15.83 -16.14 -15.91
C GLU A 145 -14.62 -16.74 -16.64
N ASP A 146 -14.13 -16.07 -17.69
CA ASP A 146 -12.95 -16.47 -18.45
C ASP A 146 -11.62 -16.02 -17.80
N GLY A 147 -11.67 -15.42 -16.61
CA GLY A 147 -10.53 -14.88 -15.89
C GLY A 147 -10.07 -13.50 -16.38
N SER A 148 -10.72 -12.93 -17.40
CA SER A 148 -10.46 -11.54 -17.82
C SER A 148 -11.07 -10.54 -16.85
N GLN A 149 -10.64 -9.29 -16.93
CA GLN A 149 -11.17 -8.18 -16.13
C GLN A 149 -11.77 -7.10 -17.02
N THR A 150 -12.91 -6.57 -16.60
CA THR A 150 -13.52 -5.39 -17.23
C THR A 150 -13.44 -4.22 -16.27
N GLU A 151 -12.94 -3.09 -16.75
CA GLU A 151 -12.89 -1.85 -15.98
C GLU A 151 -14.02 -0.90 -16.41
N LYS A 152 -14.75 -0.35 -15.44
CA LYS A 152 -15.69 0.76 -15.64
C LYS A 152 -15.20 1.98 -14.86
N LYS A 153 -14.50 2.87 -15.55
CA LYS A 153 -14.03 4.15 -15.01
C LYS A 153 -15.21 5.11 -14.78
N ILE A 154 -15.26 5.70 -13.61
CA ILE A 154 -16.23 6.73 -13.20
C ILE A 154 -15.58 8.11 -13.18
N PHE A 155 -14.33 8.18 -12.70
CA PHE A 155 -13.55 9.42 -12.64
C PHE A 155 -12.06 9.15 -12.98
N PRO A 156 -11.42 10.04 -13.76
CA PRO A 156 -12.03 11.14 -14.51
C PRO A 156 -12.99 10.60 -15.57
N LYS A 157 -14.05 11.37 -15.90
CA LYS A 157 -14.98 10.98 -16.97
C LYS A 157 -14.19 10.90 -18.27
N GLU A 158 -14.28 9.77 -18.96
CA GLU A 158 -13.76 9.66 -20.33
C GLU A 158 -14.57 10.62 -21.22
N ILE A 159 -13.86 11.43 -22.02
CA ILE A 159 -14.43 12.44 -22.93
C ILE A 159 -14.94 11.75 -24.18
#